data_AF-A0A2T0MBU9-F1
#
_entry.id   AF-A0A2T0MBU9-F1
#
_cell.length_a   1.000
_cell.length_b   1.000
_cell.length_c   1.000
_cell.angle_alpha   90.00
_cell.angle_beta   90.00
_cell.angle_gamma   90.00
#
_symmetry.space_group_name_H-M   'P 1'
#
loop_
_entity.id
_entity.type
_entity.pdbx_description
1 polymer ?
#
loop_
_entity_poly.entity_id
_entity_poly.type
_entity_poly.pdbx_seq_one_letter_code
_entity_poly.pdbx_strand_id
1 'polypeptide(L)'
;MQISGKLTFFSETGTEGGYWAFQDHDYIKLEAPDFGIREKREVWDSNDLTRRGFTLNSEFWDGSNWIVLPDPIYLDKDYKISSLNLGEVKGDRLADKRLMEKHQFTIEYSEQRFDRIYGEGKWRRVREGTIEIDDGSIRFAGLYPSTSPKRPYNVPKGGLTRVTIQWEDGKIEHERKSDTLLLERWDYKGQ
;
A
#
# COMPACT_ATOMS: atom_id res chain seq x y z
N MET A 1 -35.05 5.08 22.52
CA MET A 1 -33.82 4.42 22.04
C MET A 1 -32.76 5.51 21.92
N GLN A 2 -31.65 5.38 22.65
CA GLN A 2 -30.55 6.34 22.61
C GLN A 2 -29.49 5.77 21.67
N ILE A 3 -29.12 6.52 20.63
CA ILE A 3 -28.12 6.11 19.64
C ILE A 3 -26.83 6.88 19.97
N SER A 4 -25.70 6.19 20.03
CA SER A 4 -24.38 6.77 20.29
C SER A 4 -23.41 6.35 19.20
N GLY A 5 -22.64 7.28 18.65
CA GLY A 5 -21.85 7.02 17.46
C GLY A 5 -20.70 8.00 17.29
N LYS A 6 -19.89 7.77 16.25
CA LYS A 6 -18.83 8.67 15.80
C LYS A 6 -19.40 9.60 14.74
N LEU A 7 -19.32 10.91 14.98
CA LEU A 7 -19.68 11.92 14.00
C LEU A 7 -18.41 12.38 13.27
N THR A 8 -18.37 12.16 11.96
CA THR A 8 -17.24 12.54 11.10
C THR A 8 -17.71 13.56 10.07
N PHE A 9 -16.87 14.56 9.78
CA PHE A 9 -17.13 15.54 8.73
C PHE A 9 -16.16 15.33 7.57
N PHE A 10 -16.69 15.19 6.37
CA PHE A 10 -15.89 15.07 5.15
C PHE A 10 -16.10 16.31 4.30
N SER A 11 -15.02 16.95 3.88
CA SER A 11 -15.11 18.06 2.94
C SER A 11 -13.82 18.26 2.14
N GLU A 12 -13.98 18.63 0.88
CA GLU A 12 -12.89 19.13 0.03
C GLU A 12 -12.65 20.65 0.22
N THR A 13 -13.66 21.41 0.70
CA THR A 13 -13.65 22.89 0.72
C THR A 13 -14.18 23.53 2.02
N GLY A 14 -14.42 22.76 3.08
CA GLY A 14 -15.05 23.21 4.33
C GLY A 14 -16.57 22.96 4.40
N THR A 15 -17.27 23.60 5.33
CA THR A 15 -18.71 23.33 5.63
C THR A 15 -19.67 23.64 4.49
N GLU A 16 -19.25 24.37 3.47
CA GLU A 16 -20.09 24.76 2.33
C GLU A 16 -20.21 23.67 1.24
N GLY A 17 -19.37 22.63 1.29
CA GLY A 17 -19.38 21.52 0.32
C GLY A 17 -19.18 20.13 0.93
N GLY A 18 -19.23 20.02 2.26
CA GLY A 18 -19.00 18.77 2.98
C GLY A 18 -20.27 18.07 3.45
N TYR A 19 -20.11 16.83 3.89
CA TYR A 19 -21.17 16.01 4.46
C TYR A 19 -20.77 15.50 5.85
N TRP A 20 -21.74 15.49 6.75
CA TRP A 20 -21.64 14.83 8.03
C TRP A 20 -22.04 13.36 7.88
N ALA A 21 -21.19 12.47 8.38
CA ALA A 21 -21.49 11.05 8.49
C ALA A 21 -21.53 10.67 9.97
N PHE A 22 -22.63 10.06 10.39
CA PHE A 22 -22.76 9.48 11.71
C PHE A 22 -22.66 7.96 11.58
N GLN A 23 -21.70 7.37 12.29
CA GLN A 23 -21.53 5.93 12.37
C GLN A 23 -21.92 5.47 13.78
N ASP A 24 -22.97 4.66 13.88
CA ASP A 24 -23.40 4.06 15.14
C ASP A 24 -22.33 3.07 15.65
N HIS A 25 -22.04 3.09 16.95
CA HIS A 25 -21.01 2.25 17.58
C HIS A 25 -21.27 0.76 17.38
N ASP A 26 -22.53 0.34 17.28
CA ASP A 26 -22.90 -1.07 17.05
C ASP A 26 -22.33 -1.64 15.74
N TYR A 27 -21.92 -0.77 14.82
CA TYR A 27 -21.35 -1.12 13.51
C TYR A 27 -19.86 -0.77 13.41
N ILE A 28 -19.23 -0.41 14.53
CA ILE A 28 -17.79 -0.16 14.62
C ILE A 28 -17.16 -1.39 15.28
N LYS A 29 -16.32 -2.11 14.52
CA LYS A 29 -15.61 -3.28 15.02
C LYS A 29 -14.11 -3.05 15.08
N LEU A 30 -13.46 -3.71 16.02
CA LEU A 30 -12.01 -3.83 16.07
C LEU A 30 -11.61 -5.16 15.44
N GLU A 31 -10.86 -5.09 14.35
CA GLU A 31 -10.45 -6.27 13.58
C GLU A 31 -8.96 -6.29 13.34
N ALA A 32 -8.41 -7.50 13.21
CA ALA A 32 -7.05 -7.67 12.73
C ALA A 32 -6.91 -7.10 11.31
N PRO A 33 -5.76 -6.51 10.97
CA PRO A 33 -5.59 -5.83 9.70
C PRO A 33 -5.44 -6.87 8.55
N ASP A 34 -6.27 -6.79 7.51
CA ASP A 34 -6.20 -7.68 6.33
C ASP A 34 -4.86 -7.57 5.57
N PHE A 35 -4.27 -6.38 5.62
CA PHE A 35 -2.97 -6.03 5.08
C PHE A 35 -2.14 -5.45 6.22
N GLY A 36 -0.82 -5.53 6.20
CA GLY A 36 -0.02 -4.91 7.25
C GLY A 36 -0.31 -3.41 7.44
N ILE A 37 -0.05 -2.93 8.65
CA ILE A 37 -0.35 -1.57 9.09
C ILE A 37 0.71 -0.59 8.58
N ARG A 38 0.26 0.58 8.12
CA ARG A 38 1.11 1.73 7.72
C ARG A 38 1.18 2.76 8.84
N GLU A 39 2.05 3.75 8.68
CA GLU A 39 2.20 4.86 9.63
C GLU A 39 0.94 5.73 9.74
N LYS A 40 0.83 6.45 10.86
CA LYS A 40 -0.24 7.41 11.18
C LYS A 40 -1.62 6.77 11.18
N ARG A 41 -1.69 5.51 11.61
CA ARG A 41 -2.95 4.79 11.82
C ARG A 41 -3.21 4.68 13.32
N GLU A 42 -4.46 4.94 13.69
CA GLU A 42 -4.96 4.63 15.02
C GLU A 42 -5.11 3.10 15.15
N VAL A 43 -4.62 2.55 16.25
CA VAL A 43 -4.60 1.10 16.54
C VAL A 43 -4.96 0.83 17.99
N TRP A 44 -5.49 -0.36 18.24
CA TRP A 44 -5.78 -0.89 19.57
C TRP A 44 -4.91 -2.10 19.88
N ASP A 45 -4.53 -2.27 21.14
CA ASP A 45 -3.83 -3.48 21.58
C ASP A 45 -4.80 -4.66 21.57
N SER A 46 -4.45 -5.75 20.89
CA SER A 46 -5.27 -6.98 20.88
C SER A 46 -5.43 -7.61 22.27
N ASN A 47 -4.54 -7.31 23.22
CA ASN A 47 -4.62 -7.79 24.60
C ASN A 47 -5.36 -6.83 25.55
N ASP A 48 -5.59 -5.59 25.12
CA ASP A 48 -6.30 -4.56 25.88
C ASP A 48 -7.02 -3.61 24.91
N LEU A 49 -8.31 -3.88 24.69
CA LEU A 49 -9.16 -3.12 23.76
C LEU A 49 -9.43 -1.67 24.20
N THR A 50 -9.06 -1.29 25.42
CA THR A 50 -9.15 0.10 25.88
C THR A 50 -7.89 0.90 25.57
N ARG A 51 -6.79 0.21 25.24
CA ARG A 51 -5.49 0.79 24.99
C ARG A 51 -5.33 1.13 23.52
N ARG A 52 -5.30 2.42 23.22
CA ARG A 52 -5.17 2.97 21.86
C ARG A 52 -3.88 3.77 21.67
N GLY A 53 -3.43 3.82 20.43
CA GLY A 53 -2.21 4.54 20.06
C GLY A 53 -2.13 4.81 18.55
N PHE A 54 -1.04 5.44 18.14
CA PHE A 54 -0.78 5.74 16.73
C PHE A 54 0.51 5.08 16.25
N THR A 55 0.46 4.53 15.04
CA THR A 55 1.61 3.90 14.40
C THR A 55 2.59 4.90 13.80
N LEU A 56 3.87 4.57 13.89
CA LEU A 56 5.02 5.30 13.36
C LEU A 56 6.00 4.27 12.79
N ASN A 57 6.94 4.70 11.93
CA ASN A 57 8.06 3.89 11.42
C ASN A 57 7.63 2.48 11.01
N SER A 58 6.87 2.38 9.91
CA SER A 58 6.38 1.09 9.44
C SER A 58 7.46 0.35 8.66
N GLU A 59 7.52 -0.96 8.85
CA GLU A 59 8.41 -1.84 8.09
C GLU A 59 7.64 -3.10 7.65
N PHE A 60 7.98 -3.65 6.50
CA PHE A 60 7.43 -4.89 5.96
C PHE A 60 8.51 -5.97 5.83
N TRP A 61 8.12 -7.21 6.13
CA TRP A 61 8.97 -8.37 5.96
C TRP A 61 8.92 -8.89 4.52
N ASP A 62 10.02 -8.82 3.78
CA ASP A 62 10.11 -9.30 2.39
C ASP A 62 10.38 -10.81 2.25
N GLY A 63 10.52 -11.52 3.38
CA GLY A 63 10.96 -12.91 3.44
C GLY A 63 12.36 -13.09 4.02
N SER A 64 13.19 -12.04 3.98
CA SER A 64 14.60 -12.06 4.43
C SER A 64 14.98 -10.86 5.29
N ASN A 65 14.38 -9.70 5.05
CA ASN A 65 14.70 -8.43 5.70
C ASN A 65 13.44 -7.62 6.03
N TRP A 66 13.56 -6.75 7.02
CA TRP A 66 12.61 -5.68 7.28
C TRP A 66 12.94 -4.48 6.41
N ILE A 67 11.97 -4.03 5.61
CA ILE A 67 12.13 -2.89 4.71
C ILE A 67 11.17 -1.79 5.12
N VAL A 68 11.68 -0.55 5.19
CA VAL A 68 10.91 0.65 5.54
C VAL A 68 9.74 0.86 4.57
N LEU A 69 8.61 1.28 5.14
CA LEU A 69 7.37 1.58 4.47
C LEU A 69 6.85 2.99 4.81
N PRO A 70 6.44 3.78 3.81
CA PRO A 70 6.59 3.53 2.37
C PRO A 70 8.07 3.55 1.95
N ASP A 71 8.39 2.89 0.84
CA ASP A 71 9.74 2.91 0.28
C ASP A 71 10.22 4.36 0.08
N PRO A 72 11.28 4.83 0.76
CA PRO A 72 11.73 6.23 0.74
C PRO A 72 12.00 6.81 -0.65
N ILE A 73 12.17 5.97 -1.68
CA ILE A 73 12.29 6.39 -3.07
C ILE A 73 11.13 7.30 -3.51
N TYR A 74 9.95 7.20 -2.87
CA TYR A 74 8.80 8.05 -3.19
C TYR A 74 9.04 9.55 -3.01
N LEU A 75 10.02 9.93 -2.18
CA LEU A 75 10.44 11.31 -1.95
C LEU A 75 11.40 11.83 -3.03
N ASP A 76 11.96 10.94 -3.85
CA ASP A 76 12.87 11.33 -4.91
C ASP A 76 12.13 12.06 -6.02
N LYS A 77 12.70 13.17 -6.51
CA LYS A 77 12.13 13.94 -7.62
C LYS A 77 12.06 13.09 -8.90
N ASP A 78 13.06 12.22 -9.11
CA ASP A 78 13.09 11.35 -10.28
C ASP A 78 11.99 10.28 -10.19
N TYR A 79 11.62 9.84 -8.97
CA TYR A 79 10.51 8.92 -8.79
C TYR A 79 9.19 9.50 -9.30
N LYS A 80 8.94 10.79 -9.11
CA LYS A 80 7.68 11.44 -9.54
C LYS A 80 7.43 11.35 -11.05
N ILE A 81 8.50 11.31 -11.84
CA ILE A 81 8.44 11.23 -13.31
C ILE A 81 8.81 9.84 -13.85
N SER A 82 9.19 8.91 -12.98
CA SER A 82 9.64 7.56 -13.35
C SER A 82 8.51 6.65 -13.85
N SER A 83 8.89 5.58 -14.54
CA SER A 83 7.95 4.50 -14.92
C SER A 83 7.38 3.77 -13.71
N LEU A 84 8.07 3.79 -12.57
CA LEU A 84 7.58 3.20 -11.31
C LEU A 84 6.36 3.95 -10.74
N ASN A 85 6.26 5.26 -10.99
CA ASN A 85 5.17 6.10 -10.50
C ASN A 85 4.10 6.39 -11.57
N LEU A 86 4.52 6.66 -12.81
CA LEU A 86 3.63 7.07 -13.89
C LEU A 86 3.23 5.93 -14.84
N GLY A 87 3.82 4.74 -14.67
CA GLY A 87 3.64 3.60 -15.57
C GLY A 87 4.61 3.64 -16.75
N GLU A 88 4.83 2.49 -17.39
CA GLU A 88 5.86 2.29 -18.42
C GLU A 88 5.64 3.14 -19.69
N VAL A 89 4.42 3.63 -19.93
CA VAL A 89 4.08 4.45 -21.11
C VAL A 89 4.40 5.93 -20.89
N LYS A 90 4.17 6.43 -19.66
CA LYS A 90 4.32 7.87 -19.33
C LYS A 90 5.63 8.18 -18.60
N GLY A 91 6.29 7.17 -18.06
CA GLY A 91 7.53 7.31 -17.30
C GLY A 91 8.73 7.69 -18.15
N ASP A 92 9.60 8.52 -17.57
CA ASP A 92 10.89 8.87 -18.14
C ASP A 92 11.94 7.77 -17.84
N ARG A 93 12.37 7.06 -18.90
CA ARG A 93 13.40 6.02 -18.80
C ARG A 93 14.77 6.54 -18.37
N LEU A 94 15.07 7.82 -18.57
CA LEU A 94 16.29 8.44 -18.03
C LEU A 94 16.18 8.65 -16.52
N ALA A 95 14.99 9.01 -16.01
CA ALA A 95 14.73 9.07 -14.58
C ALA A 95 14.83 7.68 -13.94
N ASP A 96 14.27 6.66 -14.60
CA ASP A 96 14.41 5.26 -14.19
C ASP A 96 15.88 4.85 -14.04
N LYS A 97 16.74 5.22 -15.01
CA LYS A 97 18.19 4.95 -14.94
C LYS A 97 18.85 5.63 -13.74
N ARG A 98 18.58 6.91 -13.51
CA ARG A 98 19.12 7.65 -12.35
C ARG A 98 18.67 7.05 -11.02
N LEU A 99 17.42 6.58 -10.93
CA LEU A 99 16.90 5.90 -9.75
C LEU A 99 17.59 4.56 -9.51
N MET A 100 17.72 3.73 -10.54
CA MET A 100 18.41 2.43 -10.46
C MET A 100 19.84 2.59 -9.93
N GLU A 101 20.58 3.57 -10.45
CA GLU A 101 21.94 3.89 -10.00
C GLU A 101 21.96 4.42 -8.56
N LYS A 102 21.09 5.39 -8.23
CA LYS A 102 21.08 6.02 -6.90
C LYS A 102 20.66 5.08 -5.79
N HIS A 103 19.66 4.24 -6.03
CA HIS A 103 19.04 3.37 -5.02
C HIS A 103 19.40 1.89 -5.20
N GLN A 104 20.39 1.59 -6.07
CA GLN A 104 21.01 0.27 -6.25
C GLN A 104 20.01 -0.86 -6.52
N PHE A 105 19.18 -0.67 -7.53
CA PHE A 105 18.21 -1.68 -7.98
C PHE A 105 18.13 -1.70 -9.51
N THR A 106 17.47 -2.72 -10.05
CA THR A 106 17.22 -2.86 -11.49
C THR A 106 15.73 -2.81 -11.77
N ILE A 107 15.36 -2.27 -12.93
CA ILE A 107 14.00 -2.21 -13.45
C ILE A 107 13.92 -3.19 -14.62
N GLU A 108 12.94 -4.07 -14.57
CA GLU A 108 12.57 -4.93 -15.69
C GLU A 108 11.22 -4.44 -16.23
N TYR A 109 11.18 -4.12 -17.52
CA TYR A 109 9.98 -3.61 -18.20
C TYR A 109 9.10 -4.75 -18.70
N SER A 110 7.83 -4.46 -18.96
CA SER A 110 6.84 -5.44 -19.39
C SER A 110 7.24 -6.18 -20.67
N GLU A 111 7.79 -5.49 -21.65
CA GLU A 111 8.31 -6.07 -22.89
C GLU A 111 9.37 -7.15 -22.61
N GLN A 112 10.39 -6.83 -21.80
CA GLN A 112 11.43 -7.78 -21.40
C GLN A 112 10.84 -9.00 -20.67
N ARG A 113 9.84 -8.79 -19.80
CA ARG A 113 9.15 -9.90 -19.13
C ARG A 113 8.42 -10.79 -20.13
N PHE A 114 7.74 -10.22 -21.12
CA PHE A 114 6.93 -10.98 -22.08
C PHE A 114 7.79 -11.70 -23.10
N ASP A 115 8.87 -11.09 -23.58
CA ASP A 115 9.84 -11.78 -24.43
C ASP A 115 10.44 -12.98 -23.70
N ARG A 116 10.71 -12.86 -22.39
CA ARG A 116 11.16 -13.99 -21.58
C ARG A 116 10.10 -15.07 -21.39
N ILE A 117 8.83 -14.70 -21.15
CA ILE A 117 7.76 -15.66 -20.80
C ILE A 117 7.18 -16.34 -22.04
N TYR A 118 6.89 -15.57 -23.09
CA TYR A 118 6.16 -16.02 -24.27
C TYR A 118 7.07 -16.20 -25.48
N GLY A 119 8.22 -15.52 -25.51
CA GLY A 119 9.13 -15.45 -26.65
C GLY A 119 8.94 -14.17 -27.46
N GLU A 120 10.04 -13.65 -27.98
CA GLU A 120 10.04 -12.47 -28.85
C GLU A 120 9.14 -12.70 -30.08
N GLY A 121 8.30 -11.71 -30.38
CA GLY A 121 7.35 -11.77 -31.51
C GLY A 121 6.12 -12.64 -31.30
N LYS A 122 5.98 -13.33 -30.15
CA LYS A 122 4.84 -14.22 -29.85
C LYS A 122 3.70 -13.57 -29.07
N TRP A 123 3.74 -12.26 -28.97
CA TRP A 123 2.76 -11.47 -28.26
C TRP A 123 2.69 -10.07 -28.85
N ARG A 124 1.55 -9.40 -28.67
CA ARG A 124 1.36 -8.00 -29.04
C ARG A 124 0.56 -7.25 -27.99
N ARG A 125 0.85 -5.96 -27.84
CA ARG A 125 0.09 -5.08 -26.96
C ARG A 125 -1.24 -4.70 -27.64
N VAL A 126 -2.35 -5.02 -27.00
CA VAL A 126 -3.70 -4.68 -27.51
C VAL A 126 -4.28 -3.43 -26.85
N ARG A 127 -3.87 -3.15 -25.61
CA ARG A 127 -4.15 -1.90 -24.88
C ARG A 127 -3.17 -1.75 -23.72
N GLU A 128 -3.25 -0.64 -23.00
CA GLU A 128 -2.40 -0.40 -21.83
C GLU A 128 -2.52 -1.57 -20.82
N GLY A 129 -1.37 -2.14 -20.45
CA GLY A 129 -1.28 -3.26 -19.54
C GLY A 129 -1.97 -4.55 -20.01
N THR A 130 -2.31 -4.71 -21.29
CA THR A 130 -2.93 -5.94 -21.80
C THR A 130 -2.23 -6.40 -23.07
N ILE A 131 -1.93 -7.69 -23.14
CA ILE A 131 -1.34 -8.36 -24.31
C ILE A 131 -2.26 -9.44 -24.85
N GLU A 132 -2.10 -9.72 -26.13
CA GLU A 132 -2.59 -10.92 -26.81
C GLU A 132 -1.37 -11.78 -27.15
N ILE A 133 -1.44 -13.07 -26.84
CA ILE A 133 -0.41 -14.07 -27.16
C ILE A 133 -0.82 -14.76 -28.47
N ASP A 134 0.13 -15.32 -29.21
CA ASP A 134 -0.11 -15.99 -30.51
C ASP A 134 -1.19 -17.07 -30.50
N ASP A 135 -1.48 -17.68 -29.34
CA ASP A 135 -2.58 -18.63 -29.17
C ASP A 135 -3.98 -17.97 -29.11
N GLY A 136 -4.04 -16.65 -29.29
CA GLY A 136 -5.24 -15.82 -29.19
C GLY A 136 -5.66 -15.47 -27.76
N SER A 137 -4.90 -15.92 -26.75
CA SER A 137 -5.25 -15.65 -25.37
C SER A 137 -4.91 -14.21 -24.95
N ILE A 138 -5.83 -13.60 -24.20
CA ILE A 138 -5.66 -12.26 -23.65
C ILE A 138 -5.17 -12.37 -22.20
N ARG A 139 -4.14 -11.58 -21.86
CA ARG A 139 -3.57 -11.52 -20.50
C ARG A 139 -3.37 -10.08 -20.04
N PHE A 140 -3.65 -9.84 -18.77
CA PHE A 140 -3.23 -8.61 -18.11
C PHE A 140 -1.74 -8.71 -17.78
N ALA A 141 -1.02 -7.67 -18.18
CA ALA A 141 0.43 -7.59 -18.31
C ALA A 141 1.05 -6.63 -17.28
N GLY A 142 0.22 -5.85 -16.60
CA GLY A 142 0.66 -4.79 -15.69
C GLY A 142 1.01 -3.49 -16.41
N LEU A 143 0.87 -2.39 -15.68
CA LEU A 143 1.12 -1.02 -16.18
C LEU A 143 2.49 -0.48 -15.77
N TYR A 144 3.09 -1.11 -14.75
CA TYR A 144 4.31 -0.66 -14.09
C TYR A 144 5.39 -1.71 -14.25
N PRO A 145 6.67 -1.29 -14.27
CA PRO A 145 7.75 -2.23 -14.34
C PRO A 145 7.97 -2.91 -12.99
N SER A 146 8.71 -4.01 -13.00
CA SER A 146 9.13 -4.74 -11.81
C SER A 146 10.53 -4.34 -11.39
N THR A 147 10.87 -4.51 -10.11
CA THR A 147 12.18 -4.18 -9.57
C THR A 147 12.90 -5.38 -8.98
N SER A 148 14.23 -5.40 -9.08
CA SER A 148 15.10 -6.36 -8.39
C SER A 148 16.25 -5.63 -7.67
N PRO A 149 16.37 -5.74 -6.33
CA PRO A 149 15.45 -6.45 -5.43
C PRO A 149 14.06 -5.83 -5.44
N LYS A 150 13.05 -6.62 -5.04
CA LYS A 150 11.66 -6.17 -5.01
C LYS A 150 11.51 -5.04 -3.99
N ARG A 151 10.99 -3.91 -4.45
CA ARG A 151 10.77 -2.72 -3.61
C ARG A 151 9.37 -2.70 -3.00
N PRO A 152 9.18 -2.26 -1.74
CA PRO A 152 7.92 -2.40 -1.02
C PRO A 152 6.95 -1.25 -1.34
N TYR A 153 6.39 -1.26 -2.55
CA TYR A 153 5.36 -0.28 -2.94
C TYR A 153 4.02 -0.51 -2.24
N ASN A 154 3.70 -1.77 -1.92
CA ASN A 154 2.49 -2.18 -1.23
C ASN A 154 2.75 -3.37 -0.31
N VAL A 155 1.95 -3.48 0.75
CA VAL A 155 1.91 -4.68 1.61
C VAL A 155 0.92 -5.67 1.01
N PRO A 156 1.33 -6.91 0.67
CA PRO A 156 0.41 -7.92 0.20
C PRO A 156 -0.60 -8.31 1.29
N LYS A 157 -1.73 -8.93 0.89
CA LYS A 157 -2.68 -9.49 1.86
C LYS A 157 -1.96 -10.53 2.74
N GLY A 158 -2.13 -10.44 4.06
CA GLY A 158 -1.41 -11.27 5.02
C GLY A 158 0.10 -10.97 5.12
N GLY A 159 0.59 -9.91 4.49
CA GLY A 159 1.98 -9.47 4.64
C GLY A 159 2.24 -8.98 6.07
N LEU A 160 3.31 -9.49 6.68
CA LEU A 160 3.69 -9.10 8.03
C LEU A 160 4.37 -7.73 8.01
N THR A 161 3.80 -6.77 8.74
CA THR A 161 4.48 -5.53 9.09
C THR A 161 4.79 -5.46 10.57
N ARG A 162 5.77 -4.63 10.92
CA ARG A 162 6.01 -4.15 12.28
C ARG A 162 6.05 -2.63 12.29
N VAL A 163 5.68 -2.05 13.42
CA VAL A 163 5.54 -0.61 13.59
C VAL A 163 6.09 -0.18 14.94
N THR A 164 6.51 1.08 15.05
CA THR A 164 6.58 1.75 16.34
C THR A 164 5.19 2.25 16.71
N ILE A 165 4.79 2.16 17.98
CA ILE A 165 3.52 2.71 18.48
C ILE A 165 3.81 3.72 19.55
N GLN A 166 3.20 4.89 19.41
CA GLN A 166 3.04 5.85 20.49
C GLN A 166 1.64 5.65 21.09
N TRP A 167 1.59 5.05 22.28
CA TRP A 167 0.35 4.82 23.01
C TRP A 167 -0.10 6.12 23.70
N GLU A 168 -1.41 6.28 23.91
CA GLU A 168 -1.95 7.45 24.59
C GLU A 168 -1.58 7.53 26.07
N ASP A 169 -1.24 6.38 26.68
CA ASP A 169 -0.67 6.31 28.02
C ASP A 169 0.77 6.88 28.11
N GLY A 170 1.33 7.33 26.98
CA GLY A 170 2.66 7.93 26.85
C GLY A 170 3.77 6.91 26.60
N LYS A 171 3.49 5.61 26.61
CA LYS A 171 4.49 4.56 26.32
C LYS A 171 4.78 4.50 24.83
N ILE A 172 6.05 4.25 24.50
CA ILE A 172 6.48 3.95 23.13
C ILE A 172 6.90 2.49 23.05
N GLU A 173 6.37 1.75 22.08
CA GLU A 173 6.77 0.37 21.79
C GLU A 173 7.32 0.30 20.38
N HIS A 174 8.52 -0.28 20.23
CA HIS A 174 9.16 -0.46 18.94
C HIS A 174 8.89 -1.86 18.39
N GLU A 175 8.94 -1.99 17.06
CA GLU A 175 8.88 -3.27 16.36
C GLU A 175 7.63 -4.12 16.68
N ARG A 176 6.53 -3.47 17.09
CA ARG A 176 5.27 -4.13 17.39
C ARG A 176 4.70 -4.74 16.11
N LYS A 177 4.45 -6.05 16.12
CA LYS A 177 3.93 -6.75 14.94
C LYS A 177 2.46 -6.38 14.70
N SER A 178 2.12 -6.19 13.43
CA SER A 178 0.77 -5.81 12.98
C SER A 178 -0.32 -6.82 13.34
N ASP A 179 0.03 -8.11 13.46
CA ASP A 179 -0.87 -9.19 13.88
C ASP A 179 -1.23 -9.14 15.39
N THR A 180 -0.60 -8.26 16.16
CA THR A 180 -0.92 -8.02 17.58
C THR A 180 -1.76 -6.76 17.80
N LEU A 181 -2.23 -6.14 16.72
CA LEU A 181 -2.93 -4.86 16.72
C LEU A 181 -4.27 -5.00 16.02
N LEU A 182 -5.23 -4.18 16.45
CA LEU A 182 -6.54 -4.10 15.85
C LEU A 182 -6.74 -2.71 15.23
N LEU A 183 -7.50 -2.67 14.15
CA LEU A 183 -7.95 -1.45 13.49
C LEU A 183 -9.46 -1.31 13.63
N GLU A 184 -9.90 -0.06 13.74
CA GLU A 184 -11.32 0.29 13.64
C GLU A 184 -11.78 0.05 12.19
N ARG A 185 -12.83 -0.76 12.03
CA ARG A 185 -13.51 -1.01 10.77
C ARG A 185 -14.97 -0.62 10.87
N TRP A 186 -15.40 0.09 9.84
CA TRP A 186 -16.78 0.53 9.68
C TRP A 186 -17.33 -0.13 8.44
N ASP A 187 -18.42 -0.84 8.61
CA ASP A 187 -19.23 -1.28 7.49
C ASP A 187 -20.70 -0.99 7.81
N TYR A 188 -21.50 -0.72 6.78
CA TYR A 188 -22.93 -0.49 6.95
C TYR A 188 -23.74 -1.80 7.02
N LYS A 189 -23.09 -2.97 6.97
CA LYS A 189 -23.74 -4.29 7.01
C LYS A 189 -23.48 -5.05 8.31
N GLY A 190 -22.67 -4.51 9.22
CA GLY A 190 -22.21 -5.20 10.42
C GLY A 190 -21.36 -6.44 10.12
N GLN A 191 -20.63 -6.50 9.00
CA GLN A 191 -19.83 -7.66 8.55
C GLN A 191 -18.41 -7.34 8.09
#